data_AF-A0A553I1N5-F1
#
_entry.id   AF-A0A553I1N5-F1
#
_cell.length_a   1.000
_cell.length_b   1.000
_cell.length_c   1.000
_cell.angle_alpha   90.00
_cell.angle_beta   90.00
_cell.angle_gamma   90.00
#
_symmetry.space_group_name_H-M   'P 1'
#
loop_
_entity.id
_entity.type
_entity.pdbx_description
1 polymer ?
#
loop_
_entity_poly.entity_id
_entity_poly.type
_entity_poly.pdbx_seq_one_letter_code
_entity_poly.pdbx_strand_id
1 'polypeptide(L)'
;MDSMSSAFSPERCAALYNQLLAKATEPDTEAEVKRTIAARFLDIAPEFADIPSLNDLPWYQFLRLLDTTPLDANGRVGLLTPLLYQPDPSTFWTERTGHEPLFVLLYGQNSGGSPMDGSIYVDIQSYKAVWHNDDFLGFPPPDQWLPLELILQKSLHAWTTGKFYWDAQETTIKARSFTQHDVEQSVAAFYRLLSSIELRMPPKEGKAAFYRRLEPLDSHILAPFKVSAFSINFLTTARRPAFSFVAPGIRVLTPSLLDKIYGVEALDSARRMHWLGDDEDWPTLILPGIDPVSHNVGRSPNQDIKSFDQDWGFGKFTVNRQSGLYIMPDTLDSDLARFVASSGLYSACEFRPPCDGHGVHLGDRSLPKSSTTGLP
;
A
#
# COMPACT_ATOMS: atom_id res chain seq x y z
N MET A 1 12.83 15.64 11.00
CA MET A 1 12.65 15.23 9.60
C MET A 1 12.88 16.48 8.79
N ASP A 2 14.10 16.63 8.30
CA ASP A 2 14.47 17.79 7.50
C ASP A 2 13.69 17.77 6.20
N SER A 3 13.01 18.88 5.94
CA SER A 3 12.35 19.20 4.69
C SER A 3 13.42 19.37 3.61
N MET A 4 13.83 18.27 2.97
CA MET A 4 14.51 18.34 1.69
C MET A 4 13.46 18.65 0.61
N SER A 5 13.26 19.94 0.34
CA SER A 5 12.88 20.37 -1.00
C SER A 5 14.09 20.09 -1.90
N SER A 6 14.26 18.84 -2.34
CA SER A 6 15.26 18.53 -3.36
C SER A 6 14.66 18.83 -4.72
N ALA A 7 15.22 19.84 -5.41
CA ALA A 7 14.98 20.02 -6.83
C ALA A 7 15.21 18.69 -7.58
N PHE A 8 14.46 18.46 -8.66
CA PHE A 8 14.61 17.26 -9.49
C PHE A 8 16.03 17.14 -10.06
N SER A 9 16.66 15.97 -9.86
CA SER A 9 17.93 15.61 -10.49
C SER A 9 17.69 14.50 -11.52
N PRO A 10 17.83 14.80 -12.82
CA PRO A 10 17.72 13.80 -13.88
C PRO A 10 18.65 12.60 -13.67
N GLU A 11 19.89 12.85 -13.27
CA GLU A 11 20.92 11.83 -13.10
C GLU A 11 20.59 10.90 -11.94
N ARG A 12 20.11 11.45 -10.82
CA ARG A 12 19.76 10.65 -9.64
C ARG A 12 18.53 9.79 -9.87
N CYS A 13 17.50 10.35 -10.49
CA CYS A 13 16.31 9.59 -10.88
C CYS A 13 16.68 8.49 -11.91
N ALA A 14 17.47 8.81 -12.92
CA ALA A 14 17.90 7.83 -13.91
C ALA A 14 18.77 6.73 -13.28
N ALA A 15 19.67 7.07 -12.36
CA ALA A 15 20.49 6.09 -11.65
C ALA A 15 19.65 5.13 -10.79
N LEU A 16 18.61 5.62 -10.12
CA LEU A 16 17.67 4.77 -9.37
C LEU A 16 16.86 3.87 -10.30
N TYR A 17 16.35 4.42 -11.40
CA TYR A 17 15.63 3.65 -12.41
C TYR A 17 16.51 2.58 -13.06
N ASN A 18 17.76 2.88 -13.43
CA ASN A 18 18.67 1.90 -14.04
C ASN A 18 19.06 0.80 -13.03
N GLN A 19 19.14 1.11 -11.73
CA GLN A 19 19.28 0.09 -10.68
C GLN A 19 18.05 -0.82 -10.58
N LEU A 20 16.84 -0.26 -10.71
CA LEU A 20 15.59 -1.04 -10.76
C LEU A 20 15.58 -1.94 -11.98
N LEU A 21 15.94 -1.42 -13.15
CA LEU A 21 16.01 -2.22 -14.37
C LEU A 21 17.01 -3.37 -14.23
N ALA A 22 18.21 -3.10 -13.70
CA ALA A 22 19.21 -4.13 -13.46
C ALA A 22 18.70 -5.23 -12.52
N LYS A 23 17.83 -4.89 -11.55
CA LYS A 23 17.16 -5.88 -10.69
C LYS A 23 16.07 -6.66 -11.42
N ALA A 24 15.29 -5.99 -12.25
CA ALA A 24 14.25 -6.60 -13.08
C ALA A 24 14.82 -7.60 -14.10
N THR A 25 16.02 -7.34 -14.62
CA THR A 25 16.68 -8.16 -15.64
C THR A 25 17.79 -9.06 -15.09
N GLU A 26 18.08 -9.02 -13.78
CA GLU A 26 19.13 -9.84 -13.13
C GLU A 26 19.11 -11.34 -13.52
N PRO A 27 17.94 -12.00 -13.70
CA PRO A 27 17.86 -13.40 -14.09
C PRO A 27 18.24 -13.68 -15.55
N ASP A 28 18.21 -12.67 -16.43
CA ASP A 28 18.54 -12.78 -17.84
C ASP A 28 19.92 -12.15 -18.09
N THR A 29 20.96 -12.97 -18.00
CA THR A 29 22.35 -12.54 -18.20
C THR A 29 22.66 -12.12 -19.64
N GLU A 30 21.76 -12.42 -20.58
CA GLU A 30 21.89 -12.04 -21.99
C GLU A 30 20.98 -10.86 -22.37
N ALA A 31 20.20 -10.33 -21.42
CA ALA A 31 19.34 -9.19 -21.64
C ALA A 31 20.14 -8.00 -22.20
N GLU A 32 19.90 -7.67 -23.47
CA GLU A 32 20.49 -6.51 -24.08
C GLU A 32 19.85 -5.25 -23.47
N VAL A 33 20.67 -4.35 -22.95
CA VAL A 33 20.20 -3.10 -22.35
C VAL A 33 20.70 -1.93 -23.20
N LYS A 34 19.78 -1.06 -23.62
CA LYS A 34 20.07 0.08 -24.52
C LYS A 34 19.42 1.37 -24.04
N ARG A 35 20.06 2.51 -24.35
CA ARG A 35 19.49 3.86 -24.16
C ARG A 35 18.75 4.32 -25.41
N THR A 36 17.51 3.87 -25.56
CA THR A 36 16.69 4.16 -26.76
C THR A 36 15.51 5.08 -26.48
N ILE A 37 15.17 5.34 -25.20
CA ILE A 37 13.93 6.06 -24.84
C ILE A 37 13.89 7.48 -25.41
N ALA A 38 14.99 8.24 -25.33
CA ALA A 38 15.01 9.58 -25.91
C ALA A 38 14.88 9.60 -27.44
N ALA A 39 15.40 8.58 -28.13
CA ALA A 39 15.25 8.46 -29.59
C ALA A 39 13.80 8.10 -29.95
N ARG A 40 13.24 7.07 -29.30
CA ARG A 40 11.83 6.68 -29.45
C ARG A 40 10.88 7.82 -29.13
N PHE A 41 11.19 8.64 -28.14
CA PHE A 41 10.42 9.84 -27.81
C PHE A 41 10.38 10.84 -28.97
N LEU A 42 11.52 11.13 -29.60
CA LEU A 42 11.57 12.02 -30.76
C LEU A 42 10.94 11.41 -32.02
N ASP A 43 10.92 10.09 -32.16
CA ASP A 43 10.20 9.42 -33.25
C ASP A 43 8.68 9.60 -33.12
N ILE A 44 8.16 9.61 -31.88
CA ILE A 44 6.74 9.77 -31.58
C ILE A 44 6.31 11.25 -31.58
N ALA A 45 7.16 12.13 -31.04
CA ALA A 45 6.88 13.56 -30.89
C ALA A 45 7.99 14.40 -31.56
N PRO A 46 8.11 14.37 -32.90
CA PRO A 46 9.19 15.01 -33.63
C PRO A 46 9.24 16.52 -33.45
N GLU A 47 8.12 17.17 -33.12
CA GLU A 47 8.03 18.59 -32.83
C GLU A 47 8.92 19.05 -31.66
N PHE A 48 9.30 18.14 -30.76
CA PHE A 48 10.22 18.45 -29.66
C PHE A 48 11.66 18.62 -30.15
N ALA A 49 12.03 18.02 -31.29
CA ALA A 49 13.38 18.13 -31.85
C ALA A 49 13.76 19.56 -32.24
N ASP A 50 12.77 20.40 -32.55
CA ASP A 50 12.97 21.79 -32.95
C ASP A 50 13.19 22.75 -31.76
N ILE A 51 13.04 22.28 -30.52
CA ILE A 51 13.24 23.09 -29.31
C ILE A 51 14.76 23.34 -29.12
N PRO A 52 15.26 24.58 -29.26
CA PRO A 52 16.71 24.84 -29.26
C PRO A 52 17.42 24.46 -27.96
N SER A 53 16.70 24.48 -26.84
CA SER A 53 17.18 24.12 -25.50
C SER A 53 16.67 22.74 -25.03
N LEU A 54 16.24 21.86 -25.94
CA LEU A 54 15.72 20.53 -25.59
C LEU A 54 16.71 19.76 -24.70
N ASN A 55 18.00 19.80 -25.04
CA ASN A 55 19.07 19.14 -24.29
C ASN A 55 19.27 19.70 -22.87
N ASP A 56 18.79 20.91 -22.60
CA ASP A 56 18.87 21.54 -21.29
C ASP A 56 17.63 21.27 -20.45
N LEU A 57 16.57 20.68 -21.03
CA LEU A 57 15.36 20.33 -20.30
C LEU A 57 15.63 19.13 -19.38
N PRO A 58 15.43 19.26 -18.05
CA PRO A 58 15.69 18.17 -17.11
C PRO A 58 14.93 16.88 -17.45
N TRP A 59 13.70 16.99 -17.94
CA TRP A 59 12.91 15.84 -18.41
C TRP A 59 13.60 15.08 -19.55
N TYR A 60 14.07 15.79 -20.57
CA TYR A 60 14.73 15.17 -21.71
C TYR A 60 16.10 14.57 -21.33
N GLN A 61 16.84 15.25 -20.46
CA GLN A 61 18.07 14.71 -19.87
C GLN A 61 17.80 13.40 -19.13
N PHE A 62 16.72 13.32 -18.34
CA PHE A 62 16.31 12.11 -17.66
C PHE A 62 16.05 10.98 -18.66
N LEU A 63 15.22 11.22 -19.69
CA LEU A 63 14.92 10.23 -20.74
C LEU A 63 16.16 9.73 -21.49
N ARG A 64 17.16 10.58 -21.71
CA ARG A 64 18.44 10.20 -22.36
C ARG A 64 19.30 9.27 -21.52
N LEU A 65 19.11 9.28 -20.21
CA LEU A 65 19.88 8.48 -19.26
C LEU A 65 19.21 7.14 -18.93
N LEU A 66 17.97 6.92 -19.37
CA LEU A 66 17.25 5.68 -19.11
C LEU A 66 17.74 4.55 -20.00
N ASP A 67 18.14 3.48 -19.33
CA ASP A 67 18.41 2.20 -19.93
C ASP A 67 17.07 1.44 -20.13
N THR A 68 16.96 0.61 -21.16
CA THR A 68 15.75 -0.20 -21.41
C THR A 68 16.10 -1.51 -22.08
N THR A 69 15.25 -2.51 -21.90
CA THR A 69 15.31 -3.73 -22.72
C THR A 69 14.62 -3.50 -24.06
N PRO A 70 15.02 -4.23 -25.12
CA PRO A 70 14.28 -4.29 -26.37
C PRO A 70 12.80 -4.61 -26.15
N LEU A 71 11.97 -4.15 -27.08
CA LEU A 71 10.59 -4.60 -27.15
C LEU A 71 10.55 -6.10 -27.45
N ASP A 72 9.59 -6.80 -26.85
CA ASP A 72 9.37 -8.21 -27.14
C ASP A 72 8.83 -8.42 -28.58
N ALA A 73 8.63 -9.68 -28.98
CA ALA A 73 8.11 -10.01 -30.31
C ALA A 73 6.71 -9.41 -30.60
N ASN A 74 5.98 -8.99 -29.56
CA ASN A 74 4.67 -8.35 -29.65
C ASN A 74 4.75 -6.83 -29.52
N GLY A 75 5.95 -6.25 -29.51
CA GLY A 75 6.16 -4.81 -29.34
C GLY A 75 5.95 -4.29 -27.92
N ARG A 76 5.93 -5.18 -26.91
CA ARG A 76 5.69 -4.79 -25.50
C ARG A 76 7.00 -4.44 -24.82
N VAL A 77 6.94 -3.41 -23.97
CA VAL A 77 8.02 -3.07 -23.04
C VAL A 77 8.09 -4.09 -21.90
N GLY A 78 9.30 -4.35 -21.39
CA GLY A 78 9.50 -5.25 -20.26
C GLY A 78 8.98 -4.67 -18.94
N LEU A 79 8.86 -5.52 -17.92
CA LEU A 79 8.51 -5.08 -16.57
C LEU A 79 9.70 -4.39 -15.90
N LEU A 80 9.41 -3.35 -15.12
CA LEU A 80 10.35 -2.69 -14.22
C LEU A 80 10.16 -3.16 -12.77
N THR A 81 8.90 -3.40 -12.39
CA THR A 81 8.50 -3.97 -11.10
C THR A 81 7.30 -4.89 -11.34
N PRO A 82 6.82 -5.66 -10.34
CA PRO A 82 5.58 -6.43 -10.48
C PRO A 82 4.39 -5.59 -10.93
N LEU A 83 4.39 -4.28 -10.63
CA LEU A 83 3.26 -3.38 -10.85
C LEU A 83 3.48 -2.41 -12.02
N LEU A 84 4.70 -2.30 -12.54
CA LEU A 84 5.11 -1.24 -13.47
C LEU A 84 5.82 -1.80 -14.67
N TYR A 85 5.41 -1.38 -15.86
CA TYR A 85 6.19 -1.52 -17.09
C TYR A 85 7.32 -0.48 -17.15
N GLN A 86 8.34 -0.78 -17.96
CA GLN A 86 9.32 0.22 -18.38
C GLN A 86 8.65 1.35 -19.17
N PRO A 87 9.22 2.57 -19.21
CA PRO A 87 8.64 3.67 -19.96
C PRO A 87 8.45 3.36 -21.44
N ASP A 88 7.30 3.76 -21.99
CA ASP A 88 7.02 3.70 -23.41
C ASP A 88 6.58 5.09 -23.91
N PRO A 89 7.40 5.78 -24.73
CA PRO A 89 7.01 7.08 -25.26
C PRO A 89 5.71 7.08 -26.06
N SER A 90 5.28 5.94 -26.61
CA SER A 90 4.00 5.84 -27.33
C SER A 90 2.77 5.97 -26.43
N THR A 91 2.93 5.82 -25.10
CA THR A 91 1.84 5.88 -24.12
C THR A 91 1.91 7.12 -23.23
N PHE A 92 2.92 7.98 -23.42
CA PHE A 92 3.15 9.17 -22.59
C PHE A 92 1.94 10.09 -22.53
N TRP A 93 1.26 10.30 -23.66
CA TRP A 93 0.03 11.06 -23.74
C TRP A 93 -1.10 10.15 -24.19
N THR A 94 -2.00 9.87 -23.25
CA THR A 94 -3.23 9.14 -23.47
C THR A 94 -4.34 10.12 -23.90
N GLU A 95 -5.43 9.65 -24.51
CA GLU A 95 -6.55 10.51 -24.92
C GLU A 95 -7.09 11.39 -23.76
N ARG A 96 -6.96 10.93 -22.51
CA ARG A 96 -7.34 11.70 -21.31
C ARG A 96 -6.37 12.82 -20.95
N THR A 97 -5.07 12.61 -21.13
CA THR A 97 -4.03 13.61 -20.85
C THR A 97 -3.75 14.51 -22.05
N GLY A 98 -4.38 14.26 -23.21
CA GLY A 98 -4.25 15.10 -24.41
C GLY A 98 -4.64 16.58 -24.20
N HIS A 99 -5.37 16.91 -23.13
CA HIS A 99 -5.69 18.29 -22.74
C HIS A 99 -4.70 18.91 -21.74
N GLU A 100 -3.83 18.10 -21.14
CA GLU A 100 -2.82 18.49 -20.15
C GLU A 100 -1.44 17.99 -20.61
N PRO A 101 -0.82 18.64 -21.62
CA PRO A 101 0.41 18.14 -22.28
C PRO A 101 1.63 18.04 -21.35
N LEU A 102 1.52 18.62 -20.15
CA LEU A 102 2.56 18.58 -19.11
C LEU A 102 2.50 17.30 -18.27
N PHE A 103 1.42 16.53 -18.32
CA PHE A 103 1.27 15.30 -17.56
C PHE A 103 1.52 14.09 -18.45
N VAL A 104 2.55 13.33 -18.11
CA VAL A 104 3.00 12.17 -18.86
C VAL A 104 2.80 10.91 -18.05
N LEU A 105 2.18 9.89 -18.64
CA LEU A 105 2.20 8.53 -18.11
C LEU A 105 3.62 7.95 -18.30
N LEU A 106 4.45 8.02 -17.26
CA LEU A 106 5.84 7.58 -17.33
C LEU A 106 5.97 6.06 -17.19
N TYR A 107 5.21 5.45 -16.27
CA TYR A 107 5.20 4.00 -16.06
C TYR A 107 3.76 3.50 -16.12
N GLY A 108 3.46 2.60 -17.05
CA GLY A 108 2.15 1.96 -17.17
C GLY A 108 1.97 0.81 -16.18
N GLN A 109 0.73 0.57 -15.76
CA GLN A 109 0.39 -0.49 -14.80
C GLN A 109 0.51 -1.89 -15.41
N ASN A 110 1.03 -2.84 -14.64
CA ASN A 110 0.91 -4.27 -14.91
C ASN A 110 -0.27 -4.87 -14.10
N SER A 111 -1.49 -4.79 -14.65
CA SER A 111 -2.72 -5.28 -14.00
C SER A 111 -3.35 -6.49 -14.71
N GLY A 112 -2.66 -7.10 -15.69
CA GLY A 112 -3.24 -8.10 -16.58
C GLY A 112 -4.26 -7.55 -17.60
N GLY A 113 -4.60 -6.26 -17.50
CA GLY A 113 -5.35 -5.48 -18.49
C GLY A 113 -4.46 -4.82 -19.55
N SER A 114 -4.98 -3.81 -20.24
CA SER A 114 -4.17 -2.97 -21.13
C SER A 114 -3.19 -2.16 -20.26
N PRO A 115 -1.91 -1.97 -20.65
CA PRO A 115 -0.95 -1.14 -19.90
C PRO A 115 -1.36 0.35 -19.77
N MET A 116 -2.56 0.70 -20.24
CA MET A 116 -3.12 2.03 -20.38
C MET A 116 -4.07 2.43 -19.25
N ASP A 117 -4.41 1.54 -18.31
CA ASP A 117 -5.40 1.81 -17.24
C ASP A 117 -4.86 2.71 -16.10
N GLY A 118 -3.75 3.41 -16.34
CA GLY A 118 -3.08 4.31 -15.41
C GLY A 118 -1.77 3.76 -14.83
N SER A 119 -1.38 4.31 -13.66
CA SER A 119 -0.19 4.08 -12.84
C SER A 119 0.56 5.39 -12.58
N ILE A 120 1.85 5.52 -12.92
CA ILE A 120 2.65 6.67 -12.49
C ILE A 120 2.63 7.76 -13.57
N TYR A 121 1.90 8.82 -13.26
CA TYR A 121 1.93 10.07 -14.01
C TYR A 121 2.99 11.02 -13.44
N VAL A 122 3.62 11.78 -14.31
CA VAL A 122 4.63 12.79 -13.95
C VAL A 122 4.25 14.13 -14.56
N ASP A 123 4.28 15.17 -13.74
CA ASP A 123 4.23 16.55 -14.21
C ASP A 123 5.64 16.97 -14.62
N ILE A 124 5.87 17.17 -15.92
CA ILE A 124 7.21 17.51 -16.45
C ILE A 124 7.66 18.93 -16.11
N GLN A 125 6.79 19.76 -15.52
CA GLN A 125 7.13 21.09 -15.03
C GLN A 125 7.55 21.04 -13.55
N SER A 126 6.79 20.36 -12.69
CA SER A 126 7.11 20.26 -11.25
C SER A 126 7.97 19.05 -10.89
N TYR A 127 8.11 18.08 -11.80
CA TYR A 127 8.79 16.79 -11.63
C TYR A 127 8.27 15.95 -10.46
N LYS A 128 7.04 16.24 -10.06
CA LYS A 128 6.30 15.42 -9.13
C LYS A 128 5.54 14.36 -9.90
N ALA A 129 5.31 13.26 -9.21
CA ALA A 129 4.72 12.07 -9.73
C ALA A 129 3.58 11.61 -8.82
N VAL A 130 2.60 10.95 -9.42
CA VAL A 130 1.42 10.46 -8.72
C VAL A 130 1.01 9.12 -9.28
N TRP A 131 0.60 8.22 -8.38
CA TRP A 131 -0.12 7.02 -8.80
C TRP A 131 -1.58 7.37 -9.05
N HIS A 132 -2.09 7.10 -10.26
CA HIS A 132 -3.46 7.35 -10.64
C HIS A 132 -4.01 6.20 -11.48
N ASN A 133 -5.13 5.62 -11.08
CA ASN A 133 -5.86 4.62 -11.86
C ASN A 133 -6.93 5.32 -12.71
N ASP A 134 -7.18 4.80 -13.90
CA ASP A 134 -8.15 5.36 -14.85
C ASP A 134 -9.62 5.33 -14.38
N ASP A 135 -9.92 4.69 -13.25
CA ASP A 135 -11.26 4.69 -12.66
C ASP A 135 -11.64 6.02 -11.97
N PHE A 136 -10.70 6.93 -11.74
CA PHE A 136 -10.94 8.18 -11.04
C PHE A 136 -11.20 9.36 -12.01
N LEU A 137 -12.21 10.17 -11.69
CA LEU A 137 -12.67 11.32 -12.51
C LEU A 137 -11.67 12.50 -12.59
N GLY A 138 -10.51 12.43 -11.93
CA GLY A 138 -9.46 13.45 -12.01
C GLY A 138 -8.26 13.18 -11.11
N PHE A 139 -7.13 13.81 -11.42
CA PHE A 139 -5.90 13.73 -10.62
C PHE A 139 -6.11 14.31 -9.21
N PRO A 140 -5.43 13.76 -8.19
CA PRO A 140 -5.43 14.38 -6.87
C PRO A 140 -4.73 15.74 -6.93
N PRO A 141 -5.01 16.63 -5.96
CA PRO A 141 -4.35 17.93 -5.84
C PRO A 141 -2.79 17.85 -5.90
N PRO A 142 -2.10 18.80 -6.57
CA PRO A 142 -0.64 18.76 -6.76
C PRO A 142 0.24 18.73 -5.49
N ASP A 143 -0.32 19.11 -4.34
CA ASP A 143 0.32 19.00 -3.03
C ASP A 143 0.41 17.57 -2.52
N GLN A 144 -0.38 16.66 -3.08
CA GLN A 144 -0.34 15.21 -2.77
C GLN A 144 0.64 14.44 -3.66
N TRP A 145 1.18 15.07 -4.70
CA TRP A 145 2.12 14.44 -5.61
C TRP A 145 3.51 14.37 -4.96
N LEU A 146 4.24 13.29 -5.22
CA LEU A 146 5.52 12.98 -4.59
C LEU A 146 6.68 13.23 -5.58
N PRO A 147 7.89 13.59 -5.13
CA PRO A 147 9.04 13.63 -6.02
C PRO A 147 9.27 12.27 -6.69
N LEU A 148 9.53 12.24 -8.00
CA LEU A 148 9.78 11.00 -8.74
C LEU A 148 10.91 10.16 -8.09
N GLU A 149 11.95 10.83 -7.61
CA GLU A 149 13.07 10.21 -6.89
C GLU A 149 12.60 9.34 -5.71
N LEU A 150 11.62 9.83 -4.94
CA LEU A 150 11.09 9.12 -3.78
C LEU A 150 10.31 7.87 -4.20
N ILE A 151 9.58 7.93 -5.30
CA ILE A 151 8.84 6.77 -5.84
C ILE A 151 9.84 5.69 -6.26
N LEU A 152 10.86 6.06 -7.04
CA LEU A 152 11.90 5.11 -7.49
C LEU A 152 12.69 4.52 -6.30
N GLN A 153 13.00 5.32 -5.28
CA GLN A 153 13.64 4.84 -4.05
C GLN A 153 12.78 3.81 -3.32
N LYS A 154 11.47 4.03 -3.22
CA LYS A 154 10.55 3.06 -2.60
C LYS A 154 10.51 1.75 -3.38
N SER A 155 10.40 1.81 -4.70
CA SER A 155 10.43 0.60 -5.54
C SER A 155 11.75 -0.15 -5.40
N LEU A 156 12.88 0.56 -5.31
CA LEU A 156 14.19 -0.07 -5.14
C LEU A 156 14.31 -0.67 -3.74
N HIS A 157 13.77 0.01 -2.73
CA HIS A 157 13.73 -0.52 -1.39
C HIS A 157 12.94 -1.85 -1.32
N ALA A 158 11.82 -1.96 -2.02
CA ALA A 158 11.06 -3.20 -2.12
C ALA A 158 11.86 -4.37 -2.72
N TRP A 159 12.74 -4.12 -3.70
CA TRP A 159 13.71 -5.12 -4.14
C TRP A 159 14.70 -5.49 -3.04
N THR A 160 15.27 -4.49 -2.35
CA THR A 160 16.30 -4.74 -1.31
C THR A 160 15.77 -5.50 -0.09
N THR A 161 14.49 -5.34 0.25
CA THR A 161 13.84 -6.05 1.36
C THR A 161 13.31 -7.43 0.94
N GLY A 162 13.44 -7.79 -0.34
CA GLY A 162 12.90 -9.03 -0.90
C GLY A 162 11.38 -9.03 -1.08
N LYS A 163 10.75 -7.86 -0.99
CA LYS A 163 9.32 -7.67 -1.28
C LYS A 163 9.04 -7.94 -2.75
N PHE A 164 9.91 -7.44 -3.63
CA PHE A 164 9.92 -7.84 -5.04
C PHE A 164 10.94 -8.96 -5.25
N TYR A 165 10.57 -9.93 -6.07
CA TYR A 165 11.42 -11.07 -6.39
C TYR A 165 11.14 -11.59 -7.80
N TRP A 166 12.12 -12.30 -8.36
CA TRP A 166 11.93 -13.04 -9.60
C TRP A 166 11.34 -14.41 -9.31
N ASP A 167 10.20 -14.70 -9.91
CA ASP A 167 9.60 -16.03 -9.90
C ASP A 167 10.16 -16.86 -11.06
N ALA A 168 11.01 -17.83 -10.74
CA ALA A 168 11.65 -18.68 -11.74
C ALA A 168 10.67 -19.65 -12.42
N GLN A 169 9.52 -19.96 -11.80
CA GLN A 169 8.54 -20.89 -12.37
C GLN A 169 7.67 -20.17 -13.41
N GLU A 170 7.21 -18.96 -13.07
CA GLU A 170 6.40 -18.15 -13.97
C GLU A 170 7.23 -17.22 -14.87
N THR A 171 8.55 -17.21 -14.70
CA THR A 171 9.49 -16.39 -15.48
C THR A 171 9.10 -14.91 -15.50
N THR A 172 8.71 -14.39 -14.34
CA THR A 172 8.21 -13.02 -14.19
C THR A 172 8.57 -12.43 -12.82
N ILE A 173 8.46 -11.12 -12.70
CA ILE A 173 8.66 -10.40 -11.44
C ILE A 173 7.36 -10.45 -10.64
N LYS A 174 7.44 -10.84 -9.37
CA LYS A 174 6.31 -10.88 -8.43
C LYS A 174 6.58 -10.12 -7.15
N ALA A 175 5.52 -9.77 -6.44
CA ALA A 175 5.59 -9.23 -5.09
C ALA A 175 5.16 -10.31 -4.08
N ARG A 176 5.79 -10.30 -2.90
CA ARG A 176 5.35 -11.11 -1.75
C ARG A 176 4.28 -10.36 -0.98
N SER A 177 3.27 -11.04 -0.44
CA SER A 177 2.27 -10.44 0.46
C SER A 177 2.93 -9.71 1.64
N PHE A 178 3.96 -10.31 2.24
CA PHE A 178 4.85 -9.67 3.23
C PHE A 178 6.28 -10.21 3.21
N THR A 179 7.16 -9.50 3.90
CA THR A 179 8.54 -9.88 4.18
C THR A 179 8.81 -9.90 5.69
N GLN A 180 9.90 -10.53 6.10
CA GLN A 180 10.37 -10.45 7.49
C GLN A 180 10.62 -8.98 7.91
N HIS A 181 11.07 -8.13 6.98
CA HIS A 181 11.25 -6.71 7.23
C HIS A 181 9.92 -6.01 7.59
N ASP A 182 8.82 -6.37 6.92
CA ASP A 182 7.49 -5.81 7.20
C ASP A 182 7.02 -6.16 8.62
N VAL A 183 7.29 -7.39 9.07
CA VAL A 183 7.01 -7.82 10.44
C VAL A 183 7.83 -6.99 11.44
N GLU A 184 9.13 -6.83 11.21
CA GLU A 184 10.03 -6.06 12.08
C GLU A 184 9.61 -4.59 12.19
N GLN A 185 9.28 -3.94 11.06
CA GLN A 185 8.78 -2.57 11.04
C GLN A 185 7.45 -2.44 11.79
N SER A 186 6.55 -3.40 11.61
CA SER A 186 5.25 -3.43 12.28
C SER A 186 5.40 -3.62 13.79
N VAL A 187 6.29 -4.52 14.24
CA VAL A 187 6.63 -4.71 15.65
C VAL A 187 7.26 -3.44 16.23
N ALA A 188 8.17 -2.78 15.52
CA ALA A 188 8.78 -1.52 15.95
C ALA A 188 7.75 -0.38 16.04
N ALA A 189 6.83 -0.27 15.08
CA ALA A 189 5.72 0.69 15.11
C ALA A 189 4.79 0.41 16.31
N PHE A 190 4.43 -0.85 16.53
CA PHE A 190 3.63 -1.26 17.68
C PHE A 190 4.32 -0.92 19.01
N TYR A 191 5.63 -1.17 19.13
CA TYR A 191 6.39 -0.79 20.33
C TYR A 191 6.45 0.73 20.56
N ARG A 192 6.54 1.54 19.50
CA ARG A 192 6.43 3.01 19.61
C ARG A 192 5.06 3.44 20.12
N LEU A 193 3.98 2.78 19.65
CA LEU A 193 2.62 3.00 20.14
C LEU A 193 2.52 2.62 21.64
N LEU A 194 2.98 1.42 22.02
CA LEU A 194 2.94 0.98 23.41
C LEU A 194 3.72 1.93 24.32
N SER A 195 4.95 2.30 23.95
CA SER A 195 5.76 3.26 24.72
C SER A 195 5.06 4.61 24.86
N SER A 196 4.42 5.07 23.79
CA SER A 196 3.65 6.32 23.80
C SER A 196 2.48 6.27 24.78
N ILE A 197 1.78 5.15 24.87
CA ILE A 197 0.69 4.96 25.83
C ILE A 197 1.26 4.88 27.25
N GLU A 198 2.25 4.02 27.46
CA GLU A 198 2.92 3.78 28.75
C GLU A 198 3.41 5.10 29.39
N LEU A 199 3.99 6.01 28.59
CA LEU A 199 4.45 7.33 29.04
C LEU A 199 3.32 8.26 29.51
N ARG A 200 2.09 8.05 29.05
CA ARG A 200 0.92 8.88 29.37
C ARG A 200 0.03 8.26 30.44
N MET A 201 0.34 7.05 30.91
CA MET A 201 -0.47 6.40 31.94
C MET A 201 -0.11 6.93 33.34
N PRO A 202 -1.09 7.03 34.25
CA PRO A 202 -0.83 7.47 35.62
C PRO A 202 0.20 6.56 36.29
N PRO A 203 1.19 7.13 37.02
CA PRO A 203 2.16 6.32 37.76
C PRO A 203 1.41 5.44 38.76
N LYS A 204 1.66 4.13 38.71
CA LYS A 204 1.13 3.21 39.73
C LYS A 204 1.77 3.56 41.07
N GLU A 205 0.94 3.84 42.08
CA GLU A 205 1.39 4.17 43.43
C GLU A 205 2.44 3.15 43.93
N GLY A 206 3.61 3.65 44.35
CA GLY A 206 4.62 2.87 45.06
C GLY A 206 5.69 2.16 44.23
N LYS A 207 5.72 2.26 42.90
CA LYS A 207 6.87 1.80 42.09
C LYS A 207 7.16 2.76 40.94
N ALA A 208 8.44 3.08 40.74
CA ALA A 208 8.95 3.57 39.45
C ALA A 208 8.76 2.43 38.41
N ALA A 209 7.52 2.22 38.00
CA ALA A 209 7.12 1.04 37.26
C ALA A 209 7.18 1.37 35.78
N PHE A 210 8.34 1.08 35.17
CA PHE A 210 8.32 0.71 33.76
C PHE A 210 7.26 -0.38 33.60
N TYR A 211 6.25 -0.14 32.75
CA TYR A 211 5.24 -1.16 32.46
C TYR A 211 5.94 -2.34 31.81
N ARG A 212 6.11 -3.43 32.56
CA ARG A 212 6.71 -4.65 32.03
C ARG A 212 5.74 -5.23 31.01
N ARG A 213 6.15 -5.23 29.74
CA ARG A 213 5.42 -5.92 28.67
C ARG A 213 5.42 -7.42 28.94
N LEU A 214 4.30 -8.05 28.62
CA LEU A 214 4.09 -9.49 28.71
C LEU A 214 4.74 -10.19 27.51
N GLU A 215 4.97 -11.49 27.67
CA GLU A 215 5.46 -12.32 26.57
C GLU A 215 4.47 -12.31 25.37
N PRO A 216 4.98 -12.47 24.15
CA PRO A 216 4.16 -12.65 22.94
C PRO A 216 3.18 -13.82 23.05
N LEU A 217 2.30 -13.97 22.05
CA LEU A 217 1.46 -15.16 21.97
C LEU A 217 2.30 -16.36 21.54
N ASP A 218 1.98 -17.53 22.10
CA ASP A 218 2.60 -18.79 21.71
C ASP A 218 2.03 -19.25 20.35
N SER A 219 2.90 -19.70 19.45
CA SER A 219 2.49 -20.21 18.13
C SER A 219 1.57 -21.44 18.25
N HIS A 220 1.73 -22.27 19.28
CA HIS A 220 0.85 -23.41 19.54
C HIS A 220 -0.59 -23.00 19.87
N ILE A 221 -0.79 -21.81 20.44
CA ILE A 221 -2.12 -21.26 20.73
C ILE A 221 -2.78 -20.74 19.44
N LEU A 222 -1.99 -20.29 18.45
CA LEU A 222 -2.49 -19.78 17.17
C LEU A 222 -2.78 -20.91 16.16
N ALA A 223 -2.04 -22.02 16.24
CA ALA A 223 -2.11 -23.14 15.29
C ALA A 223 -3.52 -23.70 14.98
N PRO A 224 -4.47 -23.77 15.94
CA PRO A 224 -5.82 -24.26 15.64
C PRO A 224 -6.66 -23.29 14.78
N PHE A 225 -6.24 -22.03 14.64
CA PHE A 225 -7.03 -20.97 14.03
C PHE A 225 -6.53 -20.64 12.61
N LYS A 226 -7.46 -20.25 11.74
CA LYS A 226 -7.15 -19.76 10.40
C LYS A 226 -6.70 -18.29 10.47
N VAL A 227 -5.40 -18.11 10.64
CA VAL A 227 -4.68 -16.84 10.86
C VAL A 227 -3.58 -16.72 9.81
N SER A 228 -3.35 -15.53 9.26
CA SER A 228 -2.32 -15.33 8.23
C SER A 228 -0.91 -15.50 8.77
N ALA A 229 0.02 -15.90 7.90
CA ALA A 229 1.42 -16.05 8.22
C ALA A 229 2.05 -14.75 8.76
N PHE A 230 1.73 -13.59 8.18
CA PHE A 230 2.12 -12.29 8.72
C PHE A 230 1.66 -12.13 10.18
N SER A 231 0.39 -12.41 10.44
CA SER A 231 -0.20 -12.22 11.77
C SER A 231 0.37 -13.20 12.79
N ILE A 232 0.65 -14.44 12.40
CA ILE A 232 1.36 -15.40 13.26
C ILE A 232 2.73 -14.85 13.65
N ASN A 233 3.52 -14.40 12.67
CA ASN A 233 4.86 -13.84 12.92
C ASN A 233 4.80 -12.58 13.79
N PHE A 234 3.87 -11.67 13.50
CA PHE A 234 3.65 -10.46 14.29
C PHE A 234 3.25 -10.78 15.73
N LEU A 235 2.24 -11.63 15.95
CA LEU A 235 1.70 -11.93 17.27
C LEU A 235 2.64 -12.78 18.15
N THR A 236 3.50 -13.60 17.53
CA THR A 236 4.51 -14.40 18.24
C THR A 236 5.83 -13.65 18.47
N THR A 237 6.04 -12.53 17.77
CA THR A 237 7.22 -11.66 17.96
C THR A 237 6.92 -10.46 18.87
N ALA A 238 5.74 -9.83 18.72
CA ALA A 238 5.38 -8.62 19.43
C ALA A 238 5.06 -8.90 20.91
N ARG A 239 5.84 -8.31 21.81
CA ARG A 239 5.51 -8.28 23.23
C ARG A 239 4.21 -7.53 23.47
N ARG A 240 3.37 -8.11 24.33
CA ARG A 240 2.03 -7.56 24.61
C ARG A 240 2.10 -6.55 25.76
N PRO A 241 1.28 -5.50 25.76
CA PRO A 241 1.19 -4.62 26.92
C PRO A 241 0.56 -5.32 28.12
N ALA A 242 0.83 -4.81 29.31
CA ALA A 242 0.15 -5.22 30.55
C ALA A 242 -1.21 -4.53 30.75
N PHE A 243 -1.64 -3.72 29.80
CA PHE A 243 -2.95 -3.06 29.76
C PHE A 243 -3.78 -3.60 28.60
N SER A 244 -5.11 -3.42 28.67
CA SER A 244 -6.02 -4.06 27.72
C SER A 244 -6.24 -3.29 26.42
N PHE A 245 -6.08 -1.96 26.43
CA PHE A 245 -6.50 -1.09 25.32
C PHE A 245 -5.34 -0.29 24.72
N VAL A 246 -5.20 -0.32 23.39
CA VAL A 246 -4.20 0.48 22.64
C VAL A 246 -4.79 1.73 21.98
N ALA A 247 -6.11 1.79 21.89
CA ALA A 247 -6.87 2.97 21.52
C ALA A 247 -8.26 2.87 22.19
N PRO A 248 -9.05 3.96 22.24
CA PRO A 248 -10.43 3.89 22.71
C PRO A 248 -11.21 2.81 21.95
N GLY A 249 -11.73 1.83 22.69
CA GLY A 249 -12.49 0.74 22.08
C GLY A 249 -11.66 -0.38 21.45
N ILE A 250 -10.33 -0.28 21.36
CA ILE A 250 -9.46 -1.26 20.67
C ILE A 250 -8.53 -1.95 21.65
N ARG A 251 -8.60 -3.28 21.67
CA ARG A 251 -7.90 -4.18 22.58
C ARG A 251 -6.72 -4.85 21.93
N VAL A 252 -5.79 -5.31 22.76
CA VAL A 252 -4.75 -6.26 22.34
C VAL A 252 -5.25 -7.69 22.54
N LEU A 253 -4.90 -8.58 21.61
CA LEU A 253 -5.19 -10.00 21.75
C LEU A 253 -4.51 -10.59 23.00
N THR A 254 -5.30 -11.32 23.77
CA THR A 254 -4.85 -12.22 24.84
C THR A 254 -5.24 -13.64 24.46
N PRO A 255 -4.61 -14.68 25.03
CA PRO A 255 -5.02 -16.07 24.77
C PRO A 255 -6.53 -16.30 25.01
N SER A 256 -7.06 -15.74 26.08
CA SER A 256 -8.50 -15.81 26.40
C SER A 256 -9.40 -15.08 25.42
N LEU A 257 -8.97 -13.91 24.90
CA LEU A 257 -9.74 -13.15 23.92
C LEU A 257 -9.68 -13.80 22.54
N LEU A 258 -8.53 -14.40 22.19
CA LEU A 258 -8.36 -15.17 20.97
C LEU A 258 -9.34 -16.36 20.95
N ASP A 259 -9.37 -17.17 22.01
CA ASP A 259 -10.30 -18.30 22.11
C ASP A 259 -11.77 -17.84 22.05
N LYS A 260 -12.11 -16.75 22.75
CA LYS A 260 -13.47 -16.19 22.71
C LYS A 260 -13.89 -15.73 21.31
N ILE A 261 -12.96 -15.18 20.52
CA ILE A 261 -13.27 -14.64 19.19
C ILE A 261 -13.17 -15.72 18.11
N TYR A 262 -12.09 -16.49 18.09
CA TYR A 262 -11.80 -17.47 17.03
C TYR A 262 -12.30 -18.88 17.38
N GLY A 263 -12.32 -19.26 18.65
CA GLY A 263 -12.74 -20.60 19.09
C GLY A 263 -14.22 -20.88 18.88
N VAL A 264 -15.04 -19.83 18.75
CA VAL A 264 -16.47 -19.94 18.45
C VAL A 264 -16.80 -19.69 16.98
N GLU A 265 -15.80 -19.52 16.11
CA GLU A 265 -16.02 -19.34 14.67
C GLU A 265 -16.51 -20.64 14.04
N ALA A 266 -17.71 -20.58 13.45
CA ALA A 266 -18.33 -21.71 12.79
C ALA A 266 -17.51 -22.16 11.55
N LEU A 267 -17.49 -23.47 11.30
CA LEU A 267 -16.77 -24.06 10.16
C LEU A 267 -17.32 -23.54 8.81
N ASP A 268 -18.61 -23.23 8.76
CA ASP A 268 -19.35 -22.70 7.61
C ASP A 268 -19.50 -21.17 7.65
N SER A 269 -18.72 -20.48 8.48
CA SER A 269 -18.71 -19.02 8.49
C SER A 269 -18.35 -18.45 7.12
N ALA A 270 -18.92 -17.29 6.77
CA ALA A 270 -18.69 -16.61 5.49
C ALA A 270 -17.19 -16.44 5.19
N ARG A 271 -16.36 -16.15 6.20
CA ARG A 271 -14.91 -16.04 6.07
C ARG A 271 -14.26 -17.34 5.63
N ARG A 272 -14.70 -18.47 6.16
CA ARG A 272 -14.15 -19.79 5.79
C ARG A 272 -14.67 -20.29 4.45
N MET A 273 -15.90 -19.93 4.09
CA MET A 273 -16.53 -20.38 2.84
C MET A 273 -16.18 -19.55 1.62
N HIS A 274 -15.96 -18.23 1.78
CA HIS A 274 -15.73 -17.30 0.68
C HIS A 274 -14.27 -16.84 0.56
N TRP A 275 -13.38 -17.29 1.44
CA TRP A 275 -11.96 -17.03 1.27
C TRP A 275 -11.41 -17.88 0.12
N LEU A 276 -10.86 -17.20 -0.89
CA LEU A 276 -10.34 -17.81 -2.12
C LEU A 276 -8.82 -17.64 -2.27
N GLY A 277 -8.14 -16.99 -1.32
CA GLY A 277 -6.68 -16.89 -1.36
C GLY A 277 -6.02 -18.08 -0.68
N ASP A 278 -4.69 -18.07 -0.69
CA ASP A 278 -3.89 -19.20 -0.25
C ASP A 278 -4.03 -19.49 1.25
N ASP A 279 -3.61 -20.69 1.65
CA ASP A 279 -3.69 -21.18 3.03
C ASP A 279 -2.90 -20.30 4.03
N GLU A 280 -1.99 -19.45 3.53
CA GLU A 280 -1.14 -18.57 4.35
C GLU A 280 -1.70 -17.15 4.52
N ASP A 281 -2.71 -16.76 3.73
CA ASP A 281 -3.12 -15.35 3.58
C ASP A 281 -4.54 -15.08 4.13
N TRP A 282 -4.90 -15.72 5.24
CA TRP A 282 -6.23 -15.55 5.83
C TRP A 282 -6.49 -14.12 6.36
N PRO A 283 -7.66 -13.52 6.05
CA PRO A 283 -8.12 -12.32 6.73
C PRO A 283 -8.12 -12.50 8.25
N THR A 284 -7.33 -11.69 8.94
CA THR A 284 -7.00 -11.89 10.35
C THR A 284 -7.23 -10.63 11.16
N LEU A 285 -8.01 -10.75 12.25
CA LEU A 285 -8.17 -9.72 13.25
C LEU A 285 -6.96 -9.70 14.18
N ILE A 286 -6.18 -8.61 14.19
CA ILE A 286 -4.99 -8.47 15.04
C ILE A 286 -5.21 -7.57 16.26
N LEU A 287 -6.12 -6.59 16.16
CA LEU A 287 -6.51 -5.71 17.27
C LEU A 287 -8.04 -5.64 17.40
N PRO A 288 -8.67 -6.49 18.24
CA PRO A 288 -10.11 -6.55 18.40
C PRO A 288 -10.71 -5.28 18.99
N GLY A 289 -11.83 -4.84 18.43
CA GLY A 289 -12.71 -3.88 19.07
C GLY A 289 -13.46 -4.48 20.27
N ILE A 290 -14.10 -3.63 21.06
CA ILE A 290 -14.94 -4.07 22.19
C ILE A 290 -16.21 -4.77 21.68
N ASP A 291 -16.84 -4.18 20.66
CA ASP A 291 -18.17 -4.57 20.21
C ASP A 291 -18.11 -5.28 18.85
N PRO A 292 -18.99 -6.26 18.59
CA PRO A 292 -19.16 -6.78 17.25
C PRO A 292 -19.79 -5.72 16.33
N VAL A 293 -19.66 -5.93 15.03
CA VAL A 293 -20.36 -5.18 14.00
C VAL A 293 -21.85 -5.51 14.08
N SER A 294 -22.66 -4.47 14.24
CA SER A 294 -24.13 -4.58 14.30
C SER A 294 -24.67 -5.37 13.10
N HIS A 295 -25.78 -6.10 13.29
CA HIS A 295 -26.50 -6.74 12.18
C HIS A 295 -27.37 -5.76 11.39
N ASN A 296 -27.63 -4.57 11.94
CA ASN A 296 -28.53 -3.56 11.36
C ASN A 296 -27.77 -2.39 10.70
N VAL A 297 -26.70 -2.71 9.97
CA VAL A 297 -25.79 -1.72 9.37
C VAL A 297 -26.48 -0.76 8.39
N GLY A 298 -27.50 -1.24 7.67
CA GLY A 298 -28.21 -0.48 6.62
C GLY A 298 -29.27 0.52 7.07
N ARG A 299 -29.42 0.81 8.38
CA ARG A 299 -30.48 1.74 8.89
C ARG A 299 -29.99 3.14 9.24
N SER A 300 -28.69 3.45 9.11
CA SER A 300 -28.21 4.83 9.27
C SER A 300 -28.59 5.66 8.03
N PRO A 301 -29.52 6.64 8.12
CA PRO A 301 -29.99 7.38 6.95
C PRO A 301 -28.91 8.25 6.28
N ASN A 302 -27.77 8.45 6.94
CA ASN A 302 -26.66 9.28 6.47
C ASN A 302 -25.45 8.49 5.96
N GLN A 303 -25.50 7.15 5.95
CA GLN A 303 -24.36 6.30 5.61
C GLN A 303 -24.86 5.06 4.87
N ASP A 304 -24.46 4.91 3.60
CA ASP A 304 -24.87 3.82 2.73
C ASP A 304 -24.09 2.52 3.05
N ILE A 305 -24.38 1.93 4.22
CA ILE A 305 -23.71 0.70 4.71
C ILE A 305 -24.50 -0.58 4.38
N LYS A 306 -25.42 -0.51 3.41
CA LYS A 306 -26.20 -1.67 2.94
C LYS A 306 -25.33 -2.77 2.30
N SER A 307 -24.07 -2.44 2.03
CA SER A 307 -23.07 -3.24 1.36
C SER A 307 -22.30 -4.20 2.25
N PHE A 308 -22.23 -4.00 3.57
CA PHE A 308 -21.29 -4.73 4.42
C PHE A 308 -21.49 -6.25 4.37
N ASP A 309 -22.74 -6.70 4.37
CA ASP A 309 -23.12 -8.11 4.35
C ASP A 309 -23.45 -8.64 2.94
N GLN A 310 -23.23 -7.83 1.90
CA GLN A 310 -23.35 -8.31 0.52
C GLN A 310 -22.15 -9.21 0.17
N ASP A 311 -22.28 -9.97 -0.92
CA ASP A 311 -21.20 -10.84 -1.41
C ASP A 311 -19.92 -10.09 -1.80
N TRP A 312 -20.02 -8.79 -2.04
CA TRP A 312 -18.91 -7.86 -2.31
C TRP A 312 -18.53 -7.01 -1.09
N GLY A 313 -19.25 -7.18 0.02
CA GLY A 313 -19.03 -6.51 1.29
C GLY A 313 -17.88 -7.09 2.10
N PHE A 314 -17.48 -6.37 3.14
CA PHE A 314 -16.38 -6.80 4.01
C PHE A 314 -16.81 -7.78 5.11
N GLY A 315 -18.09 -7.87 5.42
CA GLY A 315 -18.61 -8.75 6.47
C GLY A 315 -18.18 -10.20 6.28
N LYS A 316 -18.09 -10.64 5.02
CA LYS A 316 -17.61 -11.97 4.67
C LYS A 316 -16.17 -12.25 5.09
N PHE A 317 -15.32 -11.25 5.33
CA PHE A 317 -13.93 -11.45 5.75
C PHE A 317 -13.71 -11.29 7.27
N THR A 318 -14.77 -10.95 8.02
CA THR A 318 -14.67 -10.74 9.46
C THR A 318 -14.77 -12.03 10.26
N VAL A 319 -13.96 -12.14 11.31
CA VAL A 319 -14.04 -13.24 12.29
C VAL A 319 -15.21 -12.96 13.22
N ASN A 320 -16.29 -13.75 13.12
CA ASN A 320 -17.49 -13.62 13.96
C ASN A 320 -18.05 -12.19 14.04
N ARG A 321 -18.00 -11.44 12.93
CA ARG A 321 -18.40 -10.02 12.87
C ARG A 321 -17.70 -9.13 13.88
N GLN A 322 -16.54 -9.53 14.41
CA GLN A 322 -15.86 -8.72 15.41
C GLN A 322 -15.36 -7.42 14.77
N SER A 323 -15.54 -6.27 15.43
CA SER A 323 -14.91 -5.02 14.95
C SER A 323 -13.42 -5.02 15.29
N GLY A 324 -12.63 -4.15 14.66
CA GLY A 324 -11.21 -3.97 14.96
C GLY A 324 -10.32 -3.84 13.73
N LEU A 325 -9.00 -4.02 13.93
CA LEU A 325 -8.00 -3.95 12.86
C LEU A 325 -7.76 -5.33 12.25
N TYR A 326 -8.06 -5.45 10.97
CA TYR A 326 -7.83 -6.63 10.16
C TYR A 326 -6.59 -6.46 9.28
N ILE A 327 -5.80 -7.53 9.16
CA ILE A 327 -4.83 -7.71 8.09
C ILE A 327 -5.46 -8.64 7.06
N MET A 328 -5.37 -8.29 5.79
CA MET A 328 -5.80 -9.15 4.70
C MET A 328 -4.84 -9.02 3.54
N PRO A 329 -4.69 -10.05 2.72
CA PRO A 329 -4.14 -9.88 1.38
C PRO A 329 -5.09 -9.02 0.53
N ASP A 330 -4.51 -8.16 -0.30
CA ASP A 330 -5.18 -7.52 -1.43
C ASP A 330 -4.93 -8.32 -2.71
N THR A 331 -5.79 -8.17 -3.71
CA THR A 331 -5.69 -8.87 -5.01
C THR A 331 -4.49 -8.46 -5.86
N LEU A 332 -3.67 -7.52 -5.38
CA LEU A 332 -2.50 -6.96 -6.06
C LEU A 332 -1.20 -7.21 -5.26
N ASP A 333 -1.10 -8.38 -4.62
CA ASP A 333 0.12 -8.84 -3.92
C ASP A 333 0.59 -7.90 -2.79
N SER A 334 -0.34 -7.14 -2.18
CA SER A 334 -0.04 -6.23 -1.06
C SER A 334 -0.88 -6.58 0.18
N ASP A 335 -0.28 -6.45 1.36
CA ASP A 335 -1.01 -6.61 2.62
C ASP A 335 -1.84 -5.36 2.90
N LEU A 336 -3.15 -5.52 3.04
CA LEU A 336 -4.06 -4.48 3.46
C LEU A 336 -4.25 -4.52 4.98
N ALA A 337 -4.00 -3.40 5.66
CA ALA A 337 -4.52 -3.20 7.00
C ALA A 337 -5.81 -2.37 6.93
N ARG A 338 -6.93 -2.95 7.37
CA ARG A 338 -8.24 -2.30 7.36
C ARG A 338 -8.87 -2.26 8.73
N PHE A 339 -9.29 -1.07 9.15
CA PHE A 339 -10.06 -0.88 10.37
C PHE A 339 -11.57 -0.98 10.12
N VAL A 340 -12.23 -1.89 10.81
CA VAL A 340 -13.69 -2.07 10.79
C VAL A 340 -14.29 -1.57 12.09
N ALA A 341 -15.14 -0.54 12.02
CA ALA A 341 -15.85 -0.05 13.20
C ALA A 341 -17.04 -0.94 13.56
N SER A 342 -17.51 -0.91 14.81
CA SER A 342 -18.71 -1.63 15.26
C SER A 342 -20.00 -1.17 14.56
N SER A 343 -19.99 0.04 13.98
CA SER A 343 -21.04 0.52 13.09
C SER A 343 -21.07 -0.16 11.72
N GLY A 344 -20.09 -1.02 11.41
CA GLY A 344 -19.88 -1.64 10.09
C GLY A 344 -19.37 -0.68 9.02
N LEU A 345 -19.15 0.59 9.38
CA LEU A 345 -18.37 1.50 8.56
C LEU A 345 -16.93 0.97 8.49
N TYR A 346 -16.43 0.85 7.27
CA TYR A 346 -15.00 1.05 7.05
C TYR A 346 -14.75 2.54 7.38
N SER A 347 -14.03 2.83 8.47
CA SER A 347 -13.72 4.22 8.83
C SER A 347 -12.21 4.46 8.74
N ALA A 348 -11.88 5.39 7.84
CA ALA A 348 -10.72 6.29 7.77
C ALA A 348 -9.28 5.75 7.61
N CYS A 349 -8.97 4.48 7.89
CA CYS A 349 -7.60 3.98 7.71
C CYS A 349 -7.59 2.63 6.98
N GLU A 350 -7.52 2.69 5.66
CA GLU A 350 -6.96 1.62 4.86
C GLU A 350 -5.48 1.94 4.68
N PHE A 351 -4.61 1.16 5.32
CA PHE A 351 -3.19 1.26 5.08
C PHE A 351 -2.79 0.16 4.12
N ARG A 352 -2.49 0.57 2.90
CA ARG A 352 -1.67 -0.20 1.98
C ARG A 352 -0.22 0.21 2.29
N PRO A 353 0.68 -0.72 2.65
CA PRO A 353 2.10 -0.45 2.68
C PRO A 353 2.45 0.27 1.40
N PRO A 354 3.28 1.31 1.43
CA PRO A 354 3.68 2.03 0.24
C PRO A 354 4.57 1.12 -0.62
N CYS A 355 3.98 0.13 -1.28
CA CYS A 355 4.46 -0.41 -2.54
C CYS A 355 4.06 0.52 -3.70
N ASP A 356 3.17 1.48 -3.42
CA ASP A 356 2.61 2.41 -4.39
C ASP A 356 2.84 3.86 -3.94
N GLY A 357 2.89 4.78 -4.91
CA GLY A 357 2.91 6.22 -4.69
C GLY A 357 1.64 6.78 -4.02
N HIS A 358 0.82 5.95 -3.37
CA HIS A 358 -0.36 6.38 -2.64
C HIS A 358 0.05 7.16 -1.38
N GLY A 359 -0.30 8.44 -1.37
CA GLY A 359 -0.34 9.23 -0.14
C GLY A 359 -1.33 8.60 0.85
N VAL A 360 -1.07 8.80 2.15
CA VAL A 360 -2.00 8.43 3.21
C VAL A 360 -3.32 9.17 2.98
N HIS A 361 -4.40 8.47 2.65
CA HIS A 361 -5.75 9.04 2.68
C HIS A 361 -6.20 9.25 4.13
N LEU A 362 -5.75 10.35 4.75
CA LEU A 362 -6.41 10.90 5.92
C LEU A 362 -7.71 11.55 5.43
N GLY A 363 -8.82 10.82 5.53
CA GLY A 363 -10.15 11.38 5.32
C GLY A 363 -10.46 12.39 6.43
N ASP A 364 -10.11 13.66 6.21
CA ASP A 364 -10.46 14.76 7.10
C ASP A 364 -11.94 15.11 6.93
N ARG A 365 -12.82 14.35 7.59
CA ARG A 365 -14.19 14.80 7.84
C ARG A 365 -14.19 15.62 9.12
N SER A 366 -14.03 16.92 8.92
CA SER A 366 -14.32 17.97 9.90
C SER A 366 -15.49 17.58 10.82
N LEU A 367 -15.19 17.58 12.12
CA LEU A 367 -16.19 17.46 13.20
C LEU A 367 -17.30 18.51 12.97
N PRO A 368 -18.59 18.15 13.08
CA PRO A 368 -19.64 19.15 13.02
C PRO A 368 -19.50 20.10 14.21
N LYS A 369 -19.32 21.40 13.90
CA LYS A 369 -19.40 22.48 14.88
C LYS A 369 -20.74 22.37 15.62
N SER A 370 -20.69 22.29 16.94
CA SER A 370 -21.86 22.38 17.80
C SER A 370 -22.55 23.73 17.56
N SER A 371 -23.71 23.71 16.88
CA SER A 371 -24.62 24.85 16.85
C SER A 371 -25.26 24.97 18.23
N THR A 372 -24.76 25.93 19.00
CA THR A 372 -25.43 26.41 20.22
C THR A 372 -26.69 27.15 19.78
N THR A 373 -27.84 26.51 19.89
CA THR A 373 -29.14 27.20 19.86
C THR A 373 -29.32 27.93 21.19
N GLY A 374 -29.10 29.24 21.19
CA GLY A 374 -29.83 30.16 22.08
C GLY A 374 -31.27 30.23 21.57
N LEU A 375 -32.28 30.07 22.40
CA LEU A 375 -32.99 31.08 23.21
C LEU A 375 -34.32 30.41 23.63
N PRO A 376 -35.09 30.89 24.63
CA PRO A 376 -35.39 32.29 24.94
C PRO A 376 -34.61 32.93 26.09
#